data_AF-A0A196N7D7-F1
#
_entry.id   AF-A0A196N7D7-F1
#
_cell.length_a   1.000
_cell.length_b   1.000
_cell.length_c   1.000
_cell.angle_alpha   90.00
_cell.angle_beta   90.00
_cell.angle_gamma   90.00
#
_symmetry.space_group_name_H-M   'P 1'
#
loop_
_entity.id
_entity.type
_entity.pdbx_description
1 polymer ?
#
loop_
_entity_poly.entity_id
_entity_poly.type
_entity_poly.pdbx_seq_one_letter_code
_entity_poly.pdbx_strand_id
1 'polypeptide(L)'
;MTRFQPSPRPETTPWDAPDRADQVLPGIWRVSTPSHGGYVLSDERQAAMPEALRRDDPYYEEDVDYALVLYAFGSEFRRLPIPGIALQVENARRSVRCWHPDRWTALTGEEVSIHDSHVVRRRAAYQVIIGQYESVSASGSWADWVPEGKVGCVFRRVVSVDALGFARHEGAPIHGLVDKDRYERRQMPETFESLDAVRVESTAPISKQVDASALAHLLPSA
;
A
#
# COMPACT_ATOMS: atom_id res chain seq x y z
N MET A 1 -13.21 -14.32 33.96
CA MET A 1 -12.43 -14.29 32.70
C MET A 1 -13.02 -15.34 31.79
N THR A 2 -13.42 -14.98 30.56
CA THR A 2 -13.87 -15.94 29.56
C THR A 2 -12.73 -16.91 29.25
N ARG A 3 -13.01 -18.22 29.28
CA ARG A 3 -12.02 -19.26 29.00
C ARG A 3 -12.32 -19.84 27.63
N PHE A 4 -11.61 -19.31 26.63
CA PHE A 4 -11.69 -19.78 25.25
C PHE A 4 -11.22 -21.22 25.11
N GLN A 5 -11.85 -21.98 24.20
CA GLN A 5 -11.48 -23.35 23.93
C GLN A 5 -10.46 -23.46 22.76
N PRO A 6 -9.58 -24.48 22.77
CA PRO A 6 -8.87 -24.87 21.56
C PRO A 6 -9.85 -25.18 20.43
N SER A 7 -9.51 -24.79 19.21
CA SER A 7 -10.24 -25.19 17.99
C SER A 7 -9.40 -26.16 17.15
N PRO A 8 -10.03 -26.92 16.23
CA PRO A 8 -9.32 -27.72 15.23
C PRO A 8 -8.32 -26.88 14.42
N ARG A 9 -7.25 -27.54 13.92
CA ARG A 9 -6.27 -26.92 13.03
C ARG A 9 -6.97 -26.49 11.72
N PRO A 10 -6.74 -25.26 11.22
CA PRO A 10 -7.26 -24.87 9.91
C PRO A 10 -6.60 -25.72 8.81
N GLU A 11 -7.42 -26.41 8.03
CA GLU A 11 -6.96 -27.23 6.89
C GLU A 11 -6.83 -26.40 5.61
N THR A 12 -7.64 -25.36 5.47
CA THR A 12 -7.64 -24.43 4.33
C THR A 12 -7.71 -23.00 4.83
N THR A 13 -7.16 -22.08 4.04
CA THR A 13 -7.24 -20.64 4.25
C THR A 13 -7.44 -19.95 2.90
N PRO A 14 -7.79 -18.65 2.87
CA PRO A 14 -7.79 -17.86 1.63
C PRO A 14 -6.44 -17.82 0.91
N TRP A 15 -5.34 -18.16 1.60
CA TRP A 15 -3.98 -18.16 1.07
C TRP A 15 -3.47 -19.56 0.69
N ASP A 16 -4.37 -20.56 0.57
CA ASP A 16 -4.08 -22.00 0.38
C ASP A 16 -3.94 -22.79 1.70
N ALA A 17 -3.62 -24.08 1.59
CA ALA A 17 -3.39 -24.98 2.72
C ALA A 17 -2.16 -24.55 3.55
N PRO A 18 -2.25 -24.48 4.89
CA PRO A 18 -1.10 -24.09 5.72
C PRO A 18 0.01 -25.16 5.79
N ASP A 19 1.21 -24.80 5.33
CA ASP A 19 2.44 -25.56 5.59
C ASP A 19 2.74 -25.61 7.10
N ARG A 20 2.52 -24.48 7.79
CA ARG A 20 2.62 -24.38 9.25
C ARG A 20 1.36 -23.74 9.82
N ALA A 21 0.85 -24.33 10.90
CA ALA A 21 -0.21 -23.74 11.71
C ALA A 21 0.07 -24.07 13.18
N ASP A 22 0.26 -23.03 13.98
CA ASP A 22 0.53 -23.12 15.41
C ASP A 22 -0.60 -22.46 16.19
N GLN A 23 -1.22 -23.19 17.12
CA GLN A 23 -2.24 -22.61 17.98
C GLN A 23 -1.57 -21.84 19.13
N VAL A 24 -1.40 -20.54 18.93
CA VAL A 24 -0.65 -19.67 19.87
C VAL A 24 -1.42 -19.34 21.14
N LEU A 25 -2.75 -19.32 21.04
CA LEU A 25 -3.70 -19.21 22.14
C LEU A 25 -4.90 -20.12 21.82
N PRO A 26 -5.68 -20.60 22.81
CA PRO A 26 -6.87 -21.39 22.55
C PRO A 26 -7.79 -20.68 21.54
N GLY A 27 -8.00 -21.31 20.38
CA GLY A 27 -8.83 -20.79 19.29
C GLY A 27 -8.18 -19.70 18.42
N ILE A 28 -6.89 -19.42 18.56
CA ILE A 28 -6.11 -18.48 17.72
C ILE A 28 -4.95 -19.23 17.09
N TRP A 29 -4.97 -19.38 15.77
CA TRP A 29 -3.94 -20.05 14.99
C TRP A 29 -3.08 -19.04 14.26
N ARG A 30 -1.75 -19.16 14.36
CA ARG A 30 -0.82 -18.50 13.43
C ARG A 30 -0.54 -19.45 12.28
N VAL A 31 -0.86 -19.03 11.06
CA VAL A 31 -0.70 -19.85 9.85
C VAL A 31 0.33 -19.24 8.91
N SER A 32 0.99 -20.10 8.13
CA SER A 32 1.92 -19.74 7.06
C SER A 32 1.70 -20.69 5.89
N THR A 33 1.67 -20.13 4.69
CA THR A 33 1.56 -20.81 3.39
C THR A 33 2.74 -20.38 2.51
N PRO A 34 2.96 -20.95 1.32
CA PRO A 34 4.00 -20.49 0.41
C PRO A 34 3.80 -19.06 -0.11
N SER A 35 2.56 -18.58 -0.14
CA SER A 35 2.20 -17.27 -0.68
C SER A 35 2.12 -16.20 0.40
N HIS A 36 1.39 -16.49 1.49
CA HIS A 36 1.09 -15.55 2.58
C HIS A 36 0.90 -16.28 3.93
N GLY A 37 0.43 -15.57 4.95
CA GLY A 37 0.06 -16.12 6.24
C GLY A 37 -0.80 -15.18 7.05
N GLY A 38 -0.93 -15.46 8.34
CA GLY A 38 -1.67 -14.59 9.24
C GLY A 38 -2.17 -15.28 10.50
N TYR A 39 -3.21 -14.70 11.09
CA TYR A 39 -3.99 -15.34 12.15
C TYR A 39 -5.33 -15.86 11.63
N VAL A 40 -5.74 -17.02 12.13
CA VAL A 40 -7.07 -17.58 11.92
C VAL A 40 -7.73 -17.73 13.28
N LEU A 41 -8.90 -17.10 13.43
CA LEU A 41 -9.68 -17.15 14.65
C LEU A 41 -10.74 -18.25 14.57
N SER A 42 -10.94 -18.97 15.66
CA SER A 42 -12.18 -19.74 15.88
C SER A 42 -13.39 -18.81 15.97
N ASP A 43 -14.60 -19.35 15.77
CA ASP A 43 -15.84 -18.58 15.89
C ASP A 43 -15.98 -17.90 17.26
N GLU A 44 -15.58 -18.58 18.34
CA GLU A 44 -15.59 -18.02 19.70
C GLU A 44 -14.66 -16.80 19.81
N ARG A 45 -13.46 -16.88 19.22
CA ARG A 45 -12.48 -15.78 19.21
C ARG A 45 -12.92 -14.64 18.29
N GLN A 46 -13.46 -14.97 17.13
CA GLN A 46 -13.99 -13.98 16.19
C GLN A 46 -15.17 -13.21 16.80
N ALA A 47 -16.07 -13.90 17.52
CA ALA A 47 -17.17 -13.26 18.23
C ALA A 47 -16.68 -12.34 19.36
N ALA A 48 -15.56 -12.67 20.00
CA ALA A 48 -14.97 -11.89 21.07
C ALA A 48 -14.10 -10.70 20.61
N MET A 49 -13.82 -10.56 19.31
CA MET A 49 -13.12 -9.40 18.78
C MET A 49 -13.93 -8.12 19.06
N PRO A 50 -13.29 -7.03 19.53
CA PRO A 50 -13.93 -5.72 19.58
C PRO A 50 -14.49 -5.35 18.20
N GLU A 51 -15.70 -4.80 18.15
CA GLU A 51 -16.39 -4.52 16.89
C GLU A 51 -15.53 -3.71 15.91
N ALA A 52 -14.85 -2.67 16.41
CA ALA A 52 -13.95 -1.82 15.62
C ALA A 52 -12.75 -2.58 15.02
N LEU A 53 -12.31 -3.69 15.62
CA LEU A 53 -11.17 -4.49 15.16
C LEU A 53 -11.58 -5.76 14.40
N ARG A 54 -12.86 -6.15 14.49
CA ARG A 54 -13.36 -7.39 13.89
C ARG A 54 -13.42 -7.26 12.35
N ARG A 55 -13.11 -8.34 11.66
CA ARG A 55 -13.33 -8.49 10.21
C ARG A 55 -14.63 -9.27 9.95
N ASP A 56 -15.11 -9.24 8.72
CA ASP A 56 -16.29 -10.04 8.33
C ASP A 56 -15.96 -11.54 8.29
N ASP A 57 -14.69 -11.86 8.03
CA ASP A 57 -14.13 -13.21 8.00
C ASP A 57 -13.12 -13.43 9.15
N PRO A 58 -12.81 -14.70 9.50
CA PRO A 58 -11.91 -15.01 10.62
C PRO A 58 -10.42 -14.97 10.26
N TYR A 59 -10.05 -14.50 9.07
CA TYR A 59 -8.67 -14.49 8.56
C TYR A 59 -8.08 -13.08 8.66
N TYR A 60 -6.91 -12.99 9.29
CA TYR A 60 -6.20 -11.74 9.52
C TYR A 60 -4.79 -11.85 8.93
N GLU A 61 -4.63 -11.30 7.73
CA GLU A 61 -3.42 -11.30 6.91
C GLU A 61 -2.16 -10.79 7.65
N GLU A 62 -1.00 -11.36 7.34
CA GLU A 62 0.25 -11.19 8.08
C GLU A 62 0.92 -9.82 8.00
N ASP A 63 0.74 -9.06 6.93
CA ASP A 63 1.40 -7.77 6.74
C ASP A 63 0.71 -6.67 7.56
N VAL A 64 -0.63 -6.69 7.59
CA VAL A 64 -1.42 -5.57 8.14
C VAL A 64 -2.43 -6.02 9.18
N ASP A 65 -3.30 -6.98 8.84
CA ASP A 65 -4.46 -7.33 9.66
C ASP A 65 -4.10 -8.12 10.93
N TYR A 66 -2.94 -8.80 10.96
CA TYR A 66 -2.46 -9.53 12.15
C TYR A 66 -2.41 -8.65 13.40
N ALA A 67 -2.15 -7.36 13.20
CA ALA A 67 -2.04 -6.38 14.27
C ALA A 67 -3.38 -6.21 15.02
N LEU A 68 -4.52 -6.40 14.35
CA LEU A 68 -5.84 -6.34 14.95
C LEU A 68 -6.00 -7.43 16.02
N VAL A 69 -5.54 -8.65 15.73
CA VAL A 69 -5.61 -9.80 16.67
C VAL A 69 -4.70 -9.59 17.86
N LEU A 70 -3.44 -9.20 17.63
CA LEU A 70 -2.50 -8.94 18.73
C LEU A 70 -2.95 -7.78 19.61
N TYR A 71 -3.56 -6.74 19.02
CA TYR A 71 -4.04 -5.61 19.80
C TYR A 71 -5.27 -5.99 20.64
N ALA A 72 -6.24 -6.69 20.04
CA ALA A 72 -7.46 -7.15 20.71
C ALA A 72 -7.17 -8.08 21.90
N PHE A 73 -6.29 -9.07 21.71
CA PHE A 73 -5.95 -10.06 22.73
C PHE A 73 -4.60 -9.80 23.41
N GLY A 74 -4.10 -8.56 23.37
CA GLY A 74 -2.75 -8.22 23.80
C GLY A 74 -2.44 -8.58 25.26
N SER A 75 -3.45 -8.66 26.13
CA SER A 75 -3.27 -9.09 27.52
C SER A 75 -2.96 -10.59 27.64
N GLU A 76 -3.51 -11.43 26.76
CA GLU A 76 -3.22 -12.87 26.68
C GLU A 76 -1.87 -13.12 26.03
N PHE A 77 -1.59 -12.47 24.90
CA PHE A 77 -0.28 -12.59 24.24
C PHE A 77 0.88 -12.21 25.15
N ARG A 78 0.76 -11.14 25.95
CA ARG A 78 1.81 -10.74 26.90
C ARG A 78 2.12 -11.77 28.00
N ARG A 79 1.22 -12.73 28.24
CA ARG A 79 1.41 -13.83 29.20
C ARG A 79 2.11 -15.04 28.58
N LEU A 80 2.26 -15.10 27.25
CA LEU A 80 2.95 -16.19 26.59
C LEU A 80 4.46 -16.13 26.90
N PRO A 81 5.12 -17.27 27.12
CA PRO A 81 6.56 -17.33 27.38
C PRO A 81 7.37 -17.21 26.08
N ILE A 82 7.04 -16.23 25.23
CA ILE A 82 7.66 -16.01 23.93
C ILE A 82 8.54 -14.75 24.01
N PRO A 83 9.86 -14.86 23.76
CA PRO A 83 10.73 -13.69 23.73
C PRO A 83 10.22 -12.60 22.78
N GLY A 84 10.19 -11.36 23.26
CA GLY A 84 9.76 -10.21 22.47
C GLY A 84 8.25 -10.06 22.27
N ILE A 85 7.40 -10.93 22.84
CA ILE A 85 5.95 -10.85 22.62
C ILE A 85 5.33 -9.52 23.08
N ALA A 86 5.84 -8.94 24.18
CA ALA A 86 5.40 -7.63 24.64
C ALA A 86 5.69 -6.51 23.63
N LEU A 87 6.85 -6.58 22.95
CA LEU A 87 7.20 -5.65 21.89
C LEU A 87 6.33 -5.87 20.65
N GLN A 88 6.01 -7.12 20.29
CA GLN A 88 5.11 -7.42 19.18
C GLN A 88 3.71 -6.84 19.42
N VAL A 89 3.17 -6.95 20.64
CA VAL A 89 1.87 -6.36 20.98
C VAL A 89 1.89 -4.83 20.93
N GLU A 90 2.98 -4.19 21.38
CA GLU A 90 3.14 -2.73 21.25
C GLU A 90 3.27 -2.30 19.78
N ASN A 91 4.02 -3.05 18.97
CA ASN A 91 4.12 -2.81 17.54
C ASN A 91 2.77 -2.98 16.86
N ALA A 92 1.98 -4.00 17.22
CA ALA A 92 0.63 -4.21 16.72
C ALA A 92 -0.27 -3.00 17.01
N ARG A 93 -0.24 -2.45 18.24
CA ARG A 93 -0.96 -1.22 18.58
C ARG A 93 -0.57 -0.06 17.64
N ARG A 94 0.72 0.15 17.40
CA ARG A 94 1.22 1.20 16.48
C ARG A 94 0.82 0.92 15.03
N SER A 95 0.86 -0.33 14.59
CA SER A 95 0.44 -0.75 13.26
C SER A 95 -1.05 -0.49 13.03
N VAL A 96 -1.92 -0.79 14.02
CA VAL A 96 -3.35 -0.46 13.92
C VAL A 96 -3.55 1.04 13.77
N ARG A 97 -2.87 1.87 14.57
CA ARG A 97 -2.93 3.34 14.43
C ARG A 97 -2.43 3.80 13.06
N CYS A 98 -1.37 3.18 12.54
CA CYS A 98 -0.74 3.59 11.29
C CYS A 98 -1.53 3.19 10.04
N TRP A 99 -2.04 1.96 10.00
CA TRP A 99 -2.63 1.32 8.82
C TRP A 99 -4.16 1.18 8.87
N HIS A 100 -4.76 1.22 10.07
CA HIS A 100 -6.22 1.20 10.24
C HIS A 100 -6.70 2.39 11.08
N PRO A 101 -6.45 3.64 10.64
CA PRO A 101 -6.77 4.84 11.44
C PRO A 101 -8.25 4.95 11.81
N ASP A 102 -9.16 4.50 10.95
CA ASP A 102 -10.60 4.54 11.25
C ASP A 102 -10.98 3.51 12.32
N ARG A 103 -10.42 2.29 12.25
CA ARG A 103 -10.60 1.26 13.29
C ARG A 103 -10.00 1.70 14.62
N TRP A 104 -8.84 2.35 14.58
CA TRP A 104 -8.20 2.95 15.74
C TRP A 104 -9.13 3.98 16.41
N THR A 105 -9.64 4.93 15.61
CA THR A 105 -10.51 6.01 16.09
C THR A 105 -11.80 5.42 16.66
N ALA A 106 -12.42 4.45 15.98
CA ALA A 106 -13.62 3.78 16.46
C ALA A 106 -13.40 3.01 17.78
N LEU A 107 -12.22 2.41 17.98
CA LEU A 107 -11.90 1.69 19.21
C LEU A 107 -11.56 2.62 20.38
N THR A 108 -10.79 3.67 20.13
CA THR A 108 -10.14 4.48 21.18
C THR A 108 -10.80 5.84 21.40
N GLY A 109 -11.55 6.33 20.42
CA GLY A 109 -12.03 7.72 20.36
C GLY A 109 -10.95 8.75 20.03
N GLU A 110 -9.69 8.33 19.83
CA GLU A 110 -8.58 9.24 19.54
C GLU A 110 -8.47 9.49 18.03
N GLU A 111 -8.40 10.76 17.63
CA GLU A 111 -8.10 11.13 16.24
C GLU A 111 -6.66 10.77 15.85
N VAL A 112 -6.47 10.44 14.57
CA VAL A 112 -5.17 10.05 14.01
C VAL A 112 -4.67 11.13 13.06
N SER A 113 -3.49 11.68 13.33
CA SER A 113 -2.88 12.73 12.50
C SER A 113 -2.14 12.18 11.27
N ILE A 114 -1.81 13.07 10.32
CA ILE A 114 -0.96 12.76 9.15
C ILE A 114 0.45 12.27 9.53
N HIS A 115 0.92 12.59 10.75
CA HIS A 115 2.24 12.17 11.24
C HIS A 115 2.19 10.75 11.80
N ASP A 116 1.04 10.33 12.32
CA ASP A 116 0.87 9.05 13.00
C ASP A 116 0.43 7.91 12.06
N SER A 117 -0.13 8.23 10.89
CA SER A 117 -0.66 7.23 9.97
C SER A 117 -0.21 7.42 8.52
N HIS A 118 0.28 6.33 7.94
CA HIS A 118 0.55 6.24 6.51
C HIS A 118 -0.74 6.46 5.70
N VAL A 119 -1.84 5.82 6.10
CA VAL A 119 -3.13 5.93 5.41
C VAL A 119 -3.68 7.36 5.47
N VAL A 120 -3.69 8.01 6.64
CA VAL A 120 -4.16 9.41 6.75
C VAL A 120 -3.29 10.36 5.91
N ARG A 121 -1.96 10.18 5.95
CA ARG A 121 -1.04 10.97 5.12
C ARG A 121 -1.29 10.76 3.64
N ARG A 122 -1.49 9.52 3.22
CA ARG A 122 -1.75 9.16 1.82
C ARG A 122 -3.09 9.72 1.34
N ARG A 123 -4.17 9.58 2.12
CA ARG A 123 -5.47 10.21 1.86
C ARG A 123 -5.31 11.71 1.65
N ALA A 124 -4.63 12.41 2.56
CA ALA A 124 -4.42 13.85 2.48
C ALA A 124 -3.63 14.26 1.22
N ALA A 125 -2.55 13.54 0.90
CA ALA A 125 -1.76 13.83 -0.30
C ALA A 125 -2.57 13.67 -1.59
N TYR A 126 -3.38 12.61 -1.67
CA TYR A 126 -4.23 12.36 -2.84
C TYR A 126 -5.40 13.33 -2.96
N GLN A 127 -5.97 13.77 -1.83
CA GLN A 127 -7.05 14.76 -1.80
C GLN A 127 -6.61 16.07 -2.47
N VAL A 128 -5.34 16.47 -2.32
CA VAL A 128 -4.77 17.69 -2.91
C VAL A 128 -4.69 17.62 -4.44
N ILE A 129 -4.48 16.43 -5.00
CA ILE A 129 -4.27 16.24 -6.44
C ILE A 129 -5.52 15.76 -7.20
N ILE A 130 -6.70 15.72 -6.55
CA ILE A 130 -7.95 15.39 -7.25
C ILE A 130 -8.16 16.36 -8.42
N GLY A 131 -8.49 15.80 -9.58
CA GLY A 131 -8.61 16.52 -10.85
C GLY A 131 -7.31 16.66 -11.63
N GLN A 132 -6.15 16.39 -11.02
CA GLN A 132 -4.87 16.34 -11.70
C GLN A 132 -4.60 14.95 -12.29
N TYR A 133 -3.58 14.86 -13.15
CA TYR A 133 -3.15 13.62 -13.78
C TYR A 133 -1.95 13.04 -13.02
N GLU A 134 -2.13 11.96 -12.25
CA GLU A 134 -1.03 11.28 -11.58
C GLU A 134 -0.31 10.30 -12.51
N SER A 135 0.98 10.07 -12.28
CA SER A 135 1.71 8.99 -12.95
C SER A 135 1.26 7.63 -12.40
N VAL A 136 0.81 6.73 -13.27
CA VAL A 136 0.37 5.37 -12.89
C VAL A 136 1.30 4.27 -13.42
N SER A 137 2.15 4.59 -14.39
CA SER A 137 3.22 3.70 -14.84
C SER A 137 4.34 4.49 -15.50
N ALA A 138 5.52 3.90 -15.51
CA ALA A 138 6.70 4.48 -16.11
C ALA A 138 7.49 3.45 -16.93
N SER A 139 8.17 3.91 -17.96
CA SER A 139 9.02 3.12 -18.86
C SER A 139 10.32 3.86 -19.13
N GLY A 140 11.43 3.11 -19.15
CA GLY A 140 12.74 3.66 -19.49
C GLY A 140 12.97 3.69 -21.00
N SER A 141 14.17 4.09 -21.42
CA SER A 141 14.60 4.19 -22.82
C SER A 141 14.63 2.85 -23.59
N TRP A 142 14.40 1.74 -22.89
CA TRP A 142 14.15 0.42 -23.50
C TRP A 142 12.83 0.39 -24.27
N ALA A 143 11.86 1.24 -23.94
CA ALA A 143 10.63 1.37 -24.70
C ALA A 143 10.85 2.20 -25.97
N ASP A 144 10.23 1.79 -27.08
CA ASP A 144 10.49 2.37 -28.40
C ASP A 144 10.14 3.86 -28.52
N TRP A 145 9.23 4.35 -27.68
CA TRP A 145 8.77 5.74 -27.65
C TRP A 145 9.48 6.63 -26.62
N VAL A 146 10.43 6.07 -25.86
CA VAL A 146 11.14 6.78 -24.79
C VAL A 146 12.59 7.04 -25.23
N PRO A 147 12.97 8.31 -25.44
CA PRO A 147 14.36 8.67 -25.73
C PRO A 147 15.31 8.38 -24.57
N GLU A 148 16.61 8.31 -24.87
CA GLU A 148 17.64 8.27 -23.82
C GLU A 148 17.58 9.55 -22.95
N GLY A 149 17.86 9.40 -21.65
CA GLY A 149 17.75 10.50 -20.68
C GLY A 149 16.32 10.88 -20.29
N LYS A 150 15.30 10.19 -20.79
CA LYS A 150 13.88 10.40 -20.42
C LYS A 150 13.25 9.17 -19.78
N VAL A 151 12.15 9.42 -19.09
CA VAL A 151 11.21 8.41 -18.59
C VAL A 151 9.86 8.68 -19.22
N GLY A 152 9.32 7.69 -19.92
CA GLY A 152 7.95 7.74 -20.43
C GLY A 152 6.98 7.40 -19.32
N CYS A 153 6.05 8.29 -19.02
CA CYS A 153 5.03 8.09 -17.99
C CYS A 153 3.63 8.04 -18.61
N VAL A 154 2.80 7.13 -18.11
CA VAL A 154 1.35 7.12 -18.35
C VAL A 154 0.70 7.84 -17.19
N PHE A 155 -0.14 8.82 -17.49
CA PHE A 155 -0.86 9.56 -16.47
C PHE A 155 -2.37 9.38 -16.59
N ARG A 156 -3.04 9.33 -15.44
CA ARG A 156 -4.50 9.23 -15.34
C ARG A 156 -5.06 10.28 -14.41
N ARG A 157 -6.25 10.79 -14.76
CA ARG A 157 -6.93 11.81 -13.96
C ARG A 157 -7.43 11.20 -12.65
N VAL A 158 -6.98 11.72 -11.53
CA VAL A 158 -7.46 11.32 -10.19
C VAL A 158 -8.84 11.92 -9.96
N VAL A 159 -9.79 11.11 -9.52
CA VAL A 159 -11.19 11.57 -9.26
C VAL A 159 -11.61 11.46 -7.81
N SER A 160 -11.01 10.53 -7.07
CA SER A 160 -11.27 10.34 -5.65
C SER A 160 -10.15 9.51 -5.04
N VAL A 161 -10.10 9.51 -3.72
CA VAL A 161 -9.27 8.62 -2.92
C VAL A 161 -10.17 7.83 -1.99
N ASP A 162 -9.91 6.54 -1.86
CA ASP A 162 -10.71 5.68 -0.97
C ASP A 162 -10.23 5.73 0.48
N ALA A 163 -10.94 4.99 1.34
CA ALA A 163 -10.59 4.88 2.75
C ALA A 163 -9.21 4.26 2.98
N LEU A 164 -8.57 3.56 2.05
CA LEU A 164 -7.21 3.06 2.26
C LEU A 164 -6.13 3.99 1.69
N GLY A 165 -6.53 5.11 1.09
CA GLY A 165 -5.61 6.04 0.45
C GLY A 165 -5.28 5.65 -1.00
N PHE A 166 -6.05 4.77 -1.64
CA PHE A 166 -5.86 4.45 -3.06
C PHE A 166 -6.66 5.42 -3.93
N ALA A 167 -5.99 6.01 -4.92
CA ALA A 167 -6.64 6.84 -5.91
C ALA A 167 -7.51 6.01 -6.86
N ARG A 168 -8.65 6.60 -7.23
CA ARG A 168 -9.46 6.17 -8.36
C ARG A 168 -9.25 7.11 -9.51
N HIS A 169 -9.33 6.54 -10.71
CA HIS A 169 -9.03 7.22 -11.96
C HIS A 169 -10.19 7.16 -12.93
N GLU A 170 -10.29 8.16 -13.80
CA GLU A 170 -11.23 8.16 -14.92
C GLU A 170 -10.61 8.60 -16.23
N GLY A 171 -11.36 8.40 -17.32
CA GLY A 171 -11.03 8.90 -18.63
C GLY A 171 -9.89 8.18 -19.33
N ALA A 172 -9.56 8.66 -20.53
CA ALA A 172 -8.43 8.17 -21.29
C ALA A 172 -7.12 8.62 -20.64
N PRO A 173 -6.10 7.74 -20.56
CA PRO A 173 -4.79 8.15 -20.08
C PRO A 173 -4.14 9.15 -21.05
N ILE A 174 -3.25 9.97 -20.52
CA ILE A 174 -2.32 10.77 -21.32
C ILE A 174 -0.91 10.23 -21.15
N HIS A 175 -0.07 10.46 -22.15
CA HIS A 175 1.32 10.04 -22.14
C HIS A 175 2.20 11.28 -22.06
N GLY A 176 3.28 11.19 -21.29
CA GLY A 176 4.26 12.27 -21.20
C GLY A 176 5.67 11.77 -21.04
N LEU A 177 6.62 12.59 -21.50
CA LEU A 177 8.04 12.39 -21.28
C LEU A 177 8.48 13.25 -20.10
N VAL A 178 9.18 12.63 -19.16
CA VAL A 178 9.75 13.26 -17.97
C VAL A 178 11.26 13.18 -18.07
N ASP A 179 11.95 14.22 -17.62
CA ASP A 179 13.39 14.17 -17.47
C ASP A 179 13.81 13.09 -16.46
N LYS A 180 14.80 12.25 -16.79
CA LYS A 180 15.19 11.13 -15.92
C LYS A 180 15.58 11.59 -14.53
N ASP A 181 16.35 12.67 -14.42
CA ASP A 181 16.81 13.21 -13.13
C ASP A 181 15.64 13.81 -12.33
N ARG A 182 14.66 14.43 -13.02
CA ARG A 182 13.42 14.90 -12.38
C ARG A 182 12.59 13.74 -11.86
N TYR A 183 12.45 12.68 -12.65
CA TYR A 183 11.70 11.48 -12.26
C TYR A 183 12.36 10.76 -11.07
N GLU A 184 13.69 10.70 -11.01
CA GLU A 184 14.43 10.11 -9.88
C GLU A 184 14.21 10.86 -8.57
N ARG A 185 14.05 12.19 -8.62
CA ARG A 185 13.79 13.03 -7.44
C ARG A 185 12.31 13.24 -7.10
N ARG A 186 11.39 12.54 -7.80
CA ARG A 186 9.95 12.73 -7.62
C ARG A 186 9.49 12.41 -6.19
N GLN A 187 8.42 13.06 -5.77
CA GLN A 187 7.72 12.74 -4.53
C GLN A 187 6.33 12.21 -4.87
N MET A 188 5.94 11.10 -4.24
CA MET A 188 4.63 10.51 -4.48
C MET A 188 3.55 11.20 -3.62
N PRO A 189 2.34 11.42 -4.16
CA PRO A 189 1.96 11.15 -5.54
C PRO A 189 2.47 12.24 -6.49
N GLU A 190 3.14 11.82 -7.57
CA GLU A 190 3.63 12.71 -8.61
C GLU A 190 2.57 12.94 -9.69
N THR A 191 2.45 14.18 -10.15
CA THR A 191 1.50 14.58 -11.20
C THR A 191 2.22 14.99 -12.47
N PHE A 192 1.47 15.04 -13.57
CA PHE A 192 1.95 15.52 -14.86
C PHE A 192 2.64 16.89 -14.72
N GLU A 193 2.02 17.80 -13.95
CA GLU A 193 2.57 19.12 -13.66
C GLU A 193 3.75 19.03 -12.70
N SER A 194 3.67 18.25 -11.61
CA SER A 194 4.77 18.16 -10.65
C SER A 194 6.03 17.50 -11.21
N LEU A 195 5.94 16.81 -12.34
CA LEU A 195 7.07 16.22 -13.04
C LEU A 195 7.61 17.09 -14.18
N ASP A 196 7.01 18.25 -14.44
CA ASP A 196 7.28 19.05 -15.64
C ASP A 196 7.18 18.19 -16.92
N ALA A 197 6.18 17.30 -16.96
CA ALA A 197 6.03 16.34 -18.04
C ALA A 197 5.63 17.02 -19.35
N VAL A 198 6.19 16.55 -20.47
CA VAL A 198 5.84 17.01 -21.81
C VAL A 198 4.90 16.01 -22.46
N ARG A 199 3.71 16.45 -22.84
CA ARG A 199 2.68 15.57 -23.43
C ARG A 199 3.15 15.04 -24.78
N VAL A 200 2.91 13.75 -25.03
CA VAL A 200 3.10 13.12 -26.33
C VAL A 200 1.77 12.58 -26.86
N GLU A 201 1.56 12.69 -28.18
CA GLU A 201 0.29 12.34 -28.82
C GLU A 201 0.13 10.84 -29.06
N SER A 202 1.24 10.08 -29.12
CA SER A 202 1.23 8.65 -29.38
C SER A 202 2.35 7.94 -28.63
N THR A 203 2.08 6.70 -28.21
CA THR A 203 3.10 5.74 -27.75
C THR A 203 3.70 4.95 -28.91
N ALA A 204 3.30 5.24 -30.15
CA ALA A 204 4.00 4.77 -31.33
C ALA A 204 5.45 5.27 -31.29
N PRO A 205 6.40 4.57 -31.94
CA PRO A 205 7.80 4.95 -31.92
C PRO A 205 7.94 6.42 -32.32
N ILE A 206 8.32 7.27 -31.36
CA ILE A 206 8.90 8.57 -31.68
C ILE A 206 10.26 8.17 -32.24
N SER A 207 10.38 8.08 -33.56
CA SER A 207 11.59 7.63 -34.25
C SER A 207 12.80 8.22 -33.53
N LYS A 208 13.67 7.36 -32.97
CA LYS A 208 14.83 7.73 -32.14
C LYS A 208 15.86 8.52 -32.97
N GLN A 209 15.50 9.73 -33.37
CA GLN A 209 16.32 10.69 -34.08
C GLN A 209 16.12 12.04 -33.40
N VAL A 210 17.09 12.40 -32.56
CA VAL A 210 17.41 13.80 -32.39
C VAL A 210 17.99 14.24 -33.73
N ASP A 211 17.26 15.08 -34.44
CA ASP A 211 17.74 15.66 -35.68
C ASP A 211 18.92 16.58 -35.34
N ALA A 212 20.16 16.07 -35.52
CA ALA A 212 21.39 16.82 -35.29
C ALA A 212 21.54 18.02 -36.25
N SER A 213 20.59 18.23 -37.17
CA SER A 213 20.53 19.34 -38.10
C SER A 213 20.12 20.68 -37.46
N ALA A 214 19.54 20.69 -36.25
CA ALA A 214 19.14 21.93 -35.57
C ALA A 214 20.29 22.73 -34.92
N LEU A 215 21.53 22.21 -34.91
CA LEU A 215 22.72 22.91 -34.39
C LEU A 215 23.68 23.41 -35.49
N ALA A 216 23.35 23.20 -36.78
CA ALA A 216 24.24 23.55 -37.89
C ALA A 216 24.27 25.07 -38.24
N HIS A 217 23.42 25.90 -37.61
CA HIS A 217 23.35 27.34 -37.91
C HIS A 217 24.09 28.24 -36.90
N LEU A 218 24.83 27.68 -35.94
CA LEU A 218 25.55 28.45 -34.92
C LEU A 218 27.08 28.40 -35.00
N LEU A 219 27.65 27.87 -36.09
CA LEU A 219 29.08 28.03 -36.37
C LEU A 219 29.29 29.12 -37.43
N PRO A 220 29.89 30.27 -37.09
CA PRO A 220 30.29 31.26 -38.07
C PRO A 220 31.42 30.70 -38.93
N SER A 221 31.32 30.87 -40.25
CA SER A 221 32.39 30.54 -41.18
C SER A 221 33.62 31.41 -40.91
N ALA A 222 34.74 30.76 -40.60
CA ALA A 222 36.10 31.26 -40.76
C ALA A 222 37.04 30.05 -40.97
#